data_AF-A0AA96NU80-F1
#
_entry.id   AF-A0AA96NU80-F1
#
_cell.length_a   1.000
_cell.length_b   1.000
_cell.length_c   1.000
_cell.angle_alpha   90.00
_cell.angle_beta   90.00
_cell.angle_gamma   90.00
#
_symmetry.space_group_name_H-M   'P 1'
#
loop_
_entity.id
_entity.type
_entity.pdbx_description
1 polymer ?
#
loop_
_entity_poly.entity_id
_entity_poly.type
_entity_poly.pdbx_seq_one_letter_code
_entity_poly.pdbx_strand_id
1 'polypeptide(L)'
;MKSRKKKLLFLAILALSFLTACSSIVNRDGEKIWMSETEMTELHKKEKKLALYIINHYEDVQKIEFDEFSKKKFWEAGSVSVIVNDTSYIPHISLDSKDKNYNINDSSRTDSTELTFRLKKKEKVTNFNDTGETDVIYSGENAWLTTEEKVKLRNQEEGMALFLLNHYENVEKIEFTKISRKPFGQARYAALLVNDKIKIYTDLDDSYDNYYLSDNPEKDGLKAKEKPTNLQSLDSITVIYYTGK
;
A
#
# COMPACT_ATOMS: atom_id res chain seq x y z
N MET A 1 -19.45 50.00 -23.81
CA MET A 1 -19.71 48.61 -23.31
C MET A 1 -18.76 47.53 -23.88
N LYS A 2 -17.57 47.85 -24.45
CA LYS A 2 -16.67 46.87 -25.12
C LYS A 2 -15.41 46.45 -24.34
N SER A 3 -15.11 47.06 -23.18
CA SER A 3 -13.86 46.83 -22.44
C SER A 3 -13.97 45.79 -21.30
N ARG A 4 -15.13 45.67 -20.64
CA ARG A 4 -15.30 44.76 -19.48
C ARG A 4 -15.28 43.26 -19.85
N LYS A 5 -15.74 42.88 -21.05
CA LYS A 5 -15.77 41.47 -21.47
C LYS A 5 -14.39 40.87 -21.76
N LYS A 6 -13.41 41.68 -22.22
CA LYS A 6 -12.03 41.22 -22.47
C LYS A 6 -11.24 40.96 -21.17
N LYS A 7 -11.50 41.73 -20.11
CA LYS A 7 -10.85 41.53 -18.80
C LYS A 7 -11.32 40.25 -18.10
N LEU A 8 -12.61 39.91 -18.22
CA LEU A 8 -13.16 38.67 -17.66
C LEU A 8 -12.61 37.42 -18.35
N LEU A 9 -12.44 37.48 -19.68
CA LEU A 9 -11.87 36.38 -20.47
C LEU A 9 -10.38 36.15 -20.12
N PHE A 10 -9.62 37.21 -19.85
CA PHE A 10 -8.22 37.11 -19.43
C PHE A 10 -8.05 36.53 -18.02
N LEU A 11 -8.95 36.84 -17.09
CA LEU A 11 -8.97 36.26 -15.74
C LEU A 11 -9.36 34.76 -15.75
N ALA A 12 -10.27 34.36 -16.65
CA ALA A 12 -10.63 32.95 -16.82
C ALA A 12 -9.50 32.12 -17.46
N ILE A 13 -8.70 32.71 -18.35
CA ILE A 13 -7.53 32.04 -18.96
C ILE A 13 -6.37 31.94 -17.97
N LEU A 14 -6.16 32.94 -17.11
CA LEU A 14 -5.12 32.89 -16.07
C LEU A 14 -5.45 31.88 -14.94
N ALA A 15 -6.73 31.61 -14.70
CA ALA A 15 -7.17 30.53 -13.81
C ALA A 15 -6.98 29.13 -14.42
N LEU A 16 -6.95 29.02 -15.75
CA LEU A 16 -6.69 27.75 -16.47
C LEU A 16 -5.19 27.44 -16.63
N SER A 17 -4.30 28.42 -16.46
CA SER A 17 -2.83 28.22 -16.55
C SER A 17 -2.18 27.63 -15.29
N PHE A 18 -2.96 27.35 -14.24
CA PHE A 18 -2.52 26.59 -13.06
C PHE A 18 -3.12 25.17 -13.05
N LEU A 19 -3.21 24.52 -14.21
CA LEU A 19 -3.20 23.05 -14.26
C LEU A 19 -1.76 22.59 -14.00
N THR A 20 -1.26 22.86 -12.79
CA THR A 20 -0.09 22.14 -12.28
C THR A 20 -0.47 20.67 -12.24
N ALA A 21 0.47 19.79 -12.62
CA ALA A 21 0.17 18.37 -12.69
C ALA A 21 -0.17 17.88 -11.27
N CYS A 22 -1.44 17.61 -10.99
CA CYS A 22 -1.83 17.03 -9.72
C CYS A 22 -1.16 15.65 -9.62
N SER A 23 -0.30 15.51 -8.60
CA SER A 23 0.26 14.23 -8.24
C SER A 23 -0.70 13.50 -7.30
N SER A 24 -0.65 12.17 -7.27
CA SER A 24 -1.48 11.38 -6.36
C SER A 24 -0.62 10.39 -5.59
N ILE A 25 -0.89 10.24 -4.31
CA ILE A 25 -0.41 9.11 -3.49
C ILE A 25 -1.53 8.09 -3.42
N VAL A 26 -1.21 6.80 -3.49
CA VAL A 26 -2.18 5.72 -3.26
C VAL A 26 -1.99 5.23 -1.83
N ASN A 27 -3.01 5.37 -0.98
CA ASN A 27 -2.96 4.87 0.40
C ASN A 27 -3.18 3.35 0.45
N ARG A 28 -2.98 2.72 1.61
CA ARG A 28 -3.07 1.27 1.83
C ARG A 28 -4.39 0.60 1.43
N ASP A 29 -5.45 1.38 1.25
CA ASP A 29 -6.77 0.93 0.79
C ASP A 29 -6.99 1.08 -0.73
N GLY A 30 -6.00 1.58 -1.46
CA GLY A 30 -6.09 1.89 -2.89
C GLY A 30 -6.66 3.28 -3.18
N GLU A 31 -6.94 4.09 -2.15
CA GLU A 31 -7.52 5.42 -2.34
C GLU A 31 -6.45 6.42 -2.78
N LYS A 32 -6.81 7.24 -3.76
CA LYS A 32 -5.93 8.30 -4.27
C LYS A 32 -6.06 9.57 -3.45
N ILE A 33 -4.96 9.97 -2.83
CA ILE A 33 -4.79 11.27 -2.17
C ILE A 33 -4.18 12.23 -3.18
N TRP A 34 -4.99 13.15 -3.68
CA TRP A 34 -4.54 14.18 -4.61
C TRP A 34 -3.76 15.28 -3.88
N MET A 35 -2.61 15.65 -4.43
CA MET A 35 -1.73 16.69 -3.91
C MET A 35 -1.21 17.57 -5.04
N SER A 36 -1.13 18.87 -4.80
CA SER A 36 -0.38 19.79 -5.65
C SER A 36 1.12 19.48 -5.57
N GLU A 37 1.88 19.90 -6.60
CA GLU A 37 3.36 19.77 -6.62
C GLU A 37 4.00 20.40 -5.38
N THR A 38 3.48 21.54 -4.90
CA THR A 38 3.94 22.21 -3.68
C THR A 38 3.69 21.36 -2.44
N GLU A 39 2.49 20.78 -2.29
CA GLU A 39 2.19 19.90 -1.16
C GLU A 39 3.08 18.64 -1.18
N MET A 40 3.32 18.06 -2.36
CA MET A 40 4.20 16.89 -2.51
C MET A 40 5.65 17.23 -2.15
N THR A 41 6.14 18.37 -2.62
CA THR A 41 7.49 18.85 -2.28
C THR A 41 7.67 19.07 -0.78
N GLU A 42 6.67 19.65 -0.11
CA GLU A 42 6.70 19.84 1.35
C GLU A 42 6.59 18.52 2.12
N LEU A 43 5.83 17.55 1.61
CA LEU A 43 5.79 16.19 2.14
C LEU A 43 7.18 15.55 2.07
N HIS A 44 7.80 15.53 0.89
CA HIS A 44 9.13 14.92 0.69
C HIS A 44 10.21 15.57 1.56
N LYS A 45 10.13 16.88 1.84
CA LYS A 45 11.03 17.54 2.81
C LYS A 45 10.86 17.00 4.23
N LYS A 46 9.63 16.72 4.66
CA LYS A 46 9.35 16.14 5.99
C LYS A 46 9.78 14.68 6.06
N GLU A 47 9.53 13.92 5.00
CA GLU A 47 9.98 12.53 4.85
C GLU A 47 11.51 12.44 4.85
N LYS A 48 12.21 13.32 4.12
CA LYS A 48 13.68 13.37 4.14
C LYS A 48 14.23 13.61 5.54
N LYS A 49 13.61 14.49 6.33
CA LYS A 49 13.99 14.71 7.74
C LYS A 49 13.79 13.45 8.59
N LEU A 50 12.69 12.72 8.37
CA LEU A 50 12.43 11.46 9.06
C LEU A 50 13.42 10.37 8.63
N ALA A 51 13.72 10.25 7.34
CA ALA A 51 14.73 9.32 6.82
C ALA A 51 16.10 9.57 7.46
N LEU A 52 16.53 10.84 7.48
CA LEU A 52 17.77 11.25 8.16
C LEU A 52 17.75 10.93 9.65
N TYR A 53 16.62 11.10 10.32
CA TYR A 53 16.49 10.69 11.72
C TYR A 53 16.71 9.19 11.87
N ILE A 54 16.05 8.37 11.06
CA ILE A 54 16.17 6.89 11.10
C ILE A 54 17.62 6.47 10.84
N ILE A 55 18.23 6.95 9.76
CA ILE A 55 19.64 6.65 9.40
C ILE A 55 20.59 7.04 10.53
N ASN A 56 20.33 8.15 11.20
CA ASN A 56 21.22 8.65 12.24
C ASN A 56 21.08 7.93 13.59
N HIS A 57 19.92 7.33 13.87
CA HIS A 57 19.62 6.75 15.18
C HIS A 57 19.60 5.22 15.20
N TYR A 58 19.51 4.56 14.04
CA TYR A 58 19.39 3.10 13.95
C TYR A 58 20.52 2.46 13.13
N GLU A 59 20.92 1.27 13.54
CA GLU A 59 21.95 0.47 12.88
C GLU A 59 21.43 -0.14 11.57
N ASP A 60 22.37 -0.39 10.65
CA ASP A 60 22.16 -1.18 9.42
C ASP A 60 21.03 -0.72 8.48
N VAL A 61 20.70 0.57 8.47
CA VAL A 61 19.65 1.13 7.59
C VAL A 61 20.14 1.23 6.14
N GLN A 62 19.69 0.31 5.29
CA GLN A 62 20.04 0.23 3.86
C GLN A 62 18.93 0.76 2.97
N LYS A 63 17.66 0.57 3.36
CA LYS A 63 16.49 1.01 2.60
C LYS A 63 15.42 1.58 3.52
N ILE A 64 14.79 2.66 3.09
CA ILE A 64 13.62 3.28 3.73
C ILE A 64 12.56 3.48 2.66
N GLU A 65 11.36 2.97 2.91
CA GLU A 65 10.19 3.19 2.08
C GLU A 65 9.07 3.85 2.89
N PHE A 66 8.63 5.02 2.42
CA PHE A 66 7.42 5.66 2.92
C PHE A 66 6.22 4.97 2.28
N ASP A 67 5.43 4.28 3.09
CA ASP A 67 4.35 3.40 2.64
C ASP A 67 3.00 4.13 2.64
N GLU A 68 2.44 4.36 3.83
CA GLU A 68 1.10 4.88 3.99
C GLU A 68 1.14 6.33 4.46
N PHE A 69 0.67 7.26 3.61
CA PHE A 69 0.45 8.65 4.01
C PHE A 69 -1.00 8.87 4.46
N SER A 70 -1.18 9.31 5.70
CA SER A 70 -2.48 9.75 6.23
C SER A 70 -2.53 11.27 6.29
N LYS A 71 -3.29 11.88 5.38
CA LYS A 71 -3.50 13.33 5.38
C LYS A 71 -4.51 13.70 6.47
N LYS A 72 -4.10 14.53 7.43
CA LYS A 72 -5.06 15.20 8.33
C LYS A 72 -5.80 16.34 7.61
N LYS A 73 -6.93 16.78 8.18
CA LYS A 73 -7.62 18.00 7.69
C LYS A 73 -6.65 19.19 7.74
N PHE A 74 -6.71 20.06 6.73
CA PHE A 74 -6.11 21.39 6.63
C PHE A 74 -5.03 21.80 7.66
N TRP A 75 -3.83 22.16 7.19
CA TRP A 75 -2.66 22.69 7.94
C TRP A 75 -2.01 21.81 9.01
N GLU A 76 -2.68 20.77 9.51
CA GLU A 76 -2.09 19.78 10.42
C GLU A 76 -1.22 18.79 9.64
N ALA A 77 -0.02 18.44 10.13
CA ALA A 77 0.76 17.44 9.43
C ALA A 77 0.11 16.07 9.57
N GLY A 78 0.14 15.37 8.43
CA GLY A 78 -0.22 13.97 8.37
C GLY A 78 0.74 13.07 9.15
N SER A 79 0.43 11.79 9.13
CA SER A 79 1.36 10.74 9.53
C SER A 79 1.80 9.92 8.33
N VAL A 80 2.93 9.27 8.47
CA VAL A 80 3.44 8.28 7.51
C VAL A 80 3.73 6.97 8.22
N SER A 81 3.47 5.86 7.55
CA SER A 81 4.05 4.58 7.91
C SER A 81 5.33 4.36 7.11
N VAL A 82 6.33 3.72 7.73
CA VAL A 82 7.65 3.54 7.13
C VAL A 82 8.05 2.07 7.20
N ILE A 83 8.59 1.54 6.11
CA ILE A 83 9.24 0.23 6.04
C ILE A 83 10.75 0.47 5.96
N VAL A 84 11.52 -0.21 6.81
CA VAL A 84 12.98 -0.16 6.82
C VAL A 84 13.52 -1.56 6.52
N ASN A 85 14.45 -1.63 5.56
CA ASN A 85 15.06 -2.87 5.07
C ASN A 85 14.04 -3.99 4.78
N ASP A 86 12.88 -3.61 4.23
CA ASP A 86 11.77 -4.51 3.86
C ASP A 86 11.20 -5.37 5.01
N THR A 87 11.63 -5.15 6.25
CA THR A 87 11.39 -6.06 7.37
C THR A 87 10.91 -5.37 8.63
N SER A 88 11.26 -4.09 8.82
CA SER A 88 10.86 -3.32 9.99
C SER A 88 9.82 -2.29 9.60
N TYR A 89 8.56 -2.52 9.95
CA TYR A 89 7.49 -1.57 9.69
C TYR A 89 7.13 -0.77 10.93
N ILE A 90 7.05 0.54 10.74
CA ILE A 90 6.79 1.54 11.77
C ILE A 90 5.50 2.27 11.38
N PRO A 91 4.37 1.99 12.04
CA PRO A 91 3.11 2.63 11.70
C PRO A 91 3.01 4.06 12.21
N HIS A 92 2.32 4.91 11.46
CA HIS A 92 1.72 6.17 11.91
C HIS A 92 2.68 7.18 12.58
N ILE A 93 3.89 7.33 12.05
CA ILE A 93 4.84 8.35 12.50
C ILE A 93 4.31 9.73 12.15
N SER A 94 4.13 10.59 13.15
CA SER A 94 3.73 11.98 12.95
C SER A 94 4.81 12.78 12.21
N LEU A 95 4.43 13.47 11.14
CA LEU A 95 5.32 14.39 10.41
C LEU A 95 5.41 15.79 11.06
N ASP A 96 4.68 16.03 12.15
CA ASP A 96 4.63 17.32 12.87
C ASP A 96 5.59 17.41 14.07
N SER A 97 6.58 16.50 14.17
CA SER A 97 7.54 16.54 15.26
C SER A 97 8.34 17.85 15.25
N LYS A 98 8.04 18.71 16.23
CA LYS A 98 8.71 20.00 16.46
C LYS A 98 10.16 19.84 16.96
N ASP A 99 10.50 18.65 17.48
CA ASP A 99 11.61 18.50 18.42
C ASP A 99 12.69 17.50 17.98
N LYS A 100 12.99 17.38 16.68
CA LYS A 100 14.05 16.47 16.14
C LYS A 100 13.97 14.99 16.59
N ASN A 101 12.96 14.63 17.37
CA ASN A 101 12.75 13.36 18.02
C ASN A 101 11.42 12.85 17.50
N TYR A 102 11.49 11.96 16.51
CA TYR A 102 10.29 11.29 16.05
C TYR A 102 9.91 10.23 17.08
N ASN A 103 8.63 10.19 17.45
CA ASN A 103 8.11 9.11 18.28
C ASN A 103 7.98 7.85 17.41
N ILE A 104 9.12 7.21 17.17
CA ILE A 104 9.19 5.86 16.60
C ILE A 104 8.89 4.94 17.80
N ASN A 105 7.60 4.65 17.96
CA ASN A 105 7.06 3.95 19.12
C ASN A 105 7.74 2.58 19.29
N ASP A 106 8.56 2.46 20.35
CA ASP A 106 9.26 1.25 20.80
C ASP A 106 8.33 0.31 21.61
N SER A 107 7.03 0.65 21.71
CA SER A 107 6.08 0.02 22.61
C SER A 107 4.74 -0.30 21.94
N SER A 108 4.75 -1.07 20.85
CA SER A 108 3.58 -1.88 20.53
C SER A 108 3.51 -3.03 21.53
N ARG A 109 2.47 -3.04 22.38
CA ARG A 109 2.08 -4.25 23.13
C ARG A 109 1.88 -5.36 22.11
N THR A 110 2.83 -6.30 22.08
CA THR A 110 2.73 -7.56 21.36
C THR A 110 1.68 -8.43 22.04
N ASP A 111 0.43 -8.27 21.64
CA ASP A 111 -0.58 -9.33 21.77
C ASP A 111 -1.17 -9.73 20.41
N SER A 112 -0.61 -9.26 19.30
CA SER A 112 -0.87 -9.84 17.98
C SER A 112 0.45 -10.05 17.24
N THR A 113 0.46 -11.06 16.40
CA THR A 113 1.53 -11.44 15.47
C THR A 113 1.89 -10.37 14.43
N GLU A 114 1.43 -9.12 14.61
CA GLU A 114 1.75 -7.98 13.76
C GLU A 114 2.96 -7.21 14.31
N LEU A 115 3.97 -7.05 13.45
CA LEU A 115 4.88 -5.90 13.46
C LEU A 115 5.84 -5.81 14.65
N THR A 116 6.84 -6.67 14.68
CA THR A 116 8.03 -6.43 15.49
C THR A 116 8.85 -5.30 14.84
N PHE A 117 8.89 -4.13 15.46
CA PHE A 117 9.95 -3.17 15.20
C PHE A 117 11.30 -3.84 15.53
N ARG A 118 12.18 -4.04 14.53
CA ARG A 118 13.44 -4.79 14.69
C ARG A 118 14.70 -3.94 14.57
N LEU A 119 14.56 -2.61 14.48
CA LEU A 119 15.72 -1.74 14.34
C LEU A 119 16.44 -1.60 15.67
N LYS A 120 17.74 -1.89 15.66
CA LYS A 120 18.61 -1.66 16.81
C LYS A 120 19.03 -0.20 16.83
N LYS A 121 18.82 0.49 17.96
CA LYS A 121 19.31 1.85 18.17
C LYS A 121 20.83 1.84 18.23
N LYS A 122 21.46 2.83 17.56
CA LYS A 122 22.89 3.07 17.70
C LYS A 122 23.21 3.47 19.14
N GLU A 123 24.33 3.00 19.65
CA GLU A 123 24.86 3.46 20.94
C GLU A 123 25.19 4.96 20.91
N LYS A 124 25.66 5.45 19.75
CA LYS A 124 25.94 6.86 19.49
C LYS A 124 25.29 7.31 18.19
N VAL A 125 24.43 8.32 18.30
CA VAL A 125 23.76 8.95 17.15
C VAL A 125 24.79 9.55 16.20
N THR A 126 24.60 9.36 14.90
CA THR A 126 25.41 9.99 13.85
C THR A 126 24.78 11.32 13.41
N ASN A 127 25.51 12.14 12.66
CA ASN A 127 25.03 13.45 12.18
C ASN A 127 25.21 13.59 10.67
N PHE A 128 24.70 12.61 9.91
CA PHE A 128 24.64 12.71 8.46
C PHE A 128 23.63 13.79 8.04
N ASN A 129 23.99 14.55 7.00
CA ASN A 129 23.18 15.64 6.45
C ASN A 129 22.45 15.24 5.16
N ASP A 130 22.76 14.07 4.63
CA ASP A 130 22.15 13.43 3.47
C ASP A 130 21.98 11.93 3.74
N THR A 131 21.31 11.24 2.81
CA THR A 131 20.96 9.82 2.94
C THR A 131 22.10 8.88 2.53
N GLY A 132 23.22 9.40 2.04
CA GLY A 132 24.34 8.59 1.55
C GLY A 132 23.92 7.53 0.55
N GLU A 133 24.29 6.27 0.84
CA GLU A 133 23.96 5.09 0.04
C GLU A 133 22.61 4.44 0.43
N THR A 134 21.93 4.96 1.46
CA THR A 134 20.60 4.45 1.83
C THR A 134 19.60 4.77 0.72
N ASP A 135 18.95 3.72 0.21
CA ASP A 135 17.86 3.86 -0.76
C ASP A 135 16.61 4.41 -0.05
N VAL A 136 16.06 5.52 -0.53
CA VAL A 136 14.90 6.18 0.08
C VAL A 136 13.82 6.38 -0.96
N ILE A 137 12.70 5.70 -0.77
CA ILE A 137 11.52 5.76 -1.64
C ILE A 137 10.46 6.62 -0.95
N TYR A 138 10.18 7.80 -1.50
CA TYR A 138 9.24 8.77 -0.94
C TYR A 138 7.78 8.43 -1.26
N SER A 139 6.84 9.02 -0.52
CA SER A 139 5.42 8.83 -0.80
C SER A 139 5.08 9.33 -2.22
N GLY A 140 4.33 8.52 -2.98
CA GLY A 140 3.96 8.81 -4.36
C GLY A 140 5.02 8.44 -5.40
N GLU A 141 6.27 8.18 -4.97
CA GLU A 141 7.31 7.54 -5.79
C GLU A 141 7.29 6.01 -5.61
N ASN A 142 6.74 5.55 -4.49
CA ASN A 142 6.49 4.14 -4.25
C ASN A 142 5.52 3.57 -5.29
N ALA A 143 6.00 2.64 -6.11
CA ALA A 143 5.09 1.74 -6.79
C ALA A 143 4.32 0.96 -5.71
N TRP A 144 3.00 0.83 -5.87
CA TRP A 144 2.12 0.10 -4.94
C TRP A 144 2.69 -1.24 -4.44
N LEU A 145 3.43 -1.90 -5.32
CA LEU A 145 4.23 -3.10 -5.04
C LEU A 145 5.56 -2.97 -5.78
N THR A 146 6.65 -3.37 -5.14
CA THR A 146 7.94 -3.64 -5.78
C THR A 146 7.81 -4.78 -6.81
N THR A 147 8.81 -4.96 -7.67
CA THR A 147 8.83 -6.06 -8.65
C THR A 147 8.72 -7.42 -7.96
N GLU A 148 9.44 -7.64 -6.86
CA GLU A 148 9.39 -8.90 -6.11
C GLU A 148 8.02 -9.12 -5.46
N GLU A 149 7.42 -8.07 -4.88
CA GLU A 149 6.08 -8.15 -4.30
C GLU A 149 5.00 -8.43 -5.34
N LYS A 150 5.14 -7.91 -6.57
CA LYS A 150 4.21 -8.23 -7.66
C LYS A 150 4.27 -9.71 -8.03
N VAL A 151 5.47 -10.29 -8.06
CA VAL A 151 5.64 -11.73 -8.34
C VAL A 151 5.00 -12.57 -7.23
N LYS A 152 5.26 -12.24 -5.96
CA LYS A 152 4.65 -12.97 -4.83
C LYS A 152 3.13 -12.82 -4.79
N LEU A 153 2.61 -11.61 -4.95
CA LEU A 153 1.16 -11.38 -5.01
C LEU A 153 0.54 -12.18 -6.17
N ARG A 154 1.17 -12.20 -7.35
CA ARG A 154 0.70 -13.01 -8.48
C ARG A 154 0.61 -14.49 -8.11
N ASN A 155 1.62 -15.04 -7.45
CA ASN A 155 1.61 -16.44 -7.01
C ASN A 155 0.50 -16.71 -5.97
N GLN A 156 0.24 -15.76 -5.06
CA GLN A 156 -0.84 -15.88 -4.08
C GLN A 156 -2.23 -15.80 -4.73
N GLU A 157 -2.42 -14.89 -5.68
CA GLU A 157 -3.65 -14.77 -6.47
C GLU A 157 -3.90 -16.03 -7.32
N GLU A 158 -2.86 -16.57 -7.95
CA GLU A 158 -2.91 -17.84 -8.71
C GLU A 158 -3.27 -19.02 -7.80
N GLY A 159 -2.65 -19.10 -6.63
CA GLY A 159 -2.94 -20.08 -5.60
C GLY A 159 -4.40 -20.09 -5.16
N MET A 160 -4.93 -18.91 -4.83
CA MET A 160 -6.33 -18.75 -4.47
C MET A 160 -7.27 -19.09 -5.63
N ALA A 161 -6.93 -18.69 -6.86
CA ALA A 161 -7.72 -19.04 -8.04
C ALA A 161 -7.76 -20.56 -8.27
N LEU A 162 -6.62 -21.25 -8.10
CA LEU A 162 -6.53 -22.70 -8.19
C LEU A 162 -7.33 -23.38 -7.09
N PHE A 163 -7.27 -22.87 -5.86
CA PHE A 163 -8.07 -23.35 -4.75
C PHE A 163 -9.56 -23.29 -5.09
N LEU A 164 -10.06 -22.14 -5.53
CA LEU A 164 -11.48 -21.96 -5.88
C LEU A 164 -11.90 -22.88 -7.03
N LEU A 165 -11.10 -22.93 -8.11
CA LEU A 165 -11.36 -23.80 -9.26
C LEU A 165 -11.40 -25.27 -8.87
N ASN A 166 -10.55 -25.69 -7.91
CA ASN A 166 -10.48 -27.08 -7.48
C ASN A 166 -11.58 -27.49 -6.51
N HIS A 167 -12.08 -26.57 -5.69
CA HIS A 167 -13.04 -26.87 -4.62
C HIS A 167 -14.50 -26.55 -4.99
N TYR A 168 -14.75 -25.69 -5.98
CA TYR A 168 -16.10 -25.22 -6.30
C TYR A 168 -16.52 -25.51 -7.76
N GLU A 169 -17.81 -25.75 -7.94
CA GLU A 169 -18.42 -26.01 -9.25
C GLU A 169 -18.62 -24.70 -10.04
N ASN A 170 -18.55 -24.81 -11.38
CA ASN A 170 -18.89 -23.75 -12.33
C ASN A 170 -18.12 -22.44 -12.13
N VAL A 171 -16.88 -22.49 -11.63
CA VAL A 171 -15.97 -21.34 -11.62
C VAL A 171 -15.50 -21.10 -13.05
N GLU A 172 -15.87 -19.97 -13.66
CA GLU A 172 -15.49 -19.59 -15.03
C GLU A 172 -14.65 -18.30 -15.07
N LYS A 173 -14.90 -17.40 -14.11
CA LYS A 173 -14.18 -16.14 -13.99
C LYS A 173 -13.88 -15.83 -12.51
N ILE A 174 -12.66 -15.37 -12.25
CA ILE A 174 -12.23 -14.81 -10.96
C ILE A 174 -11.62 -13.43 -11.21
N GLU A 175 -12.04 -12.43 -10.44
CA GLU A 175 -11.50 -11.07 -10.52
C GLU A 175 -11.10 -10.58 -9.13
N PHE A 176 -9.81 -10.31 -8.94
CA PHE A 176 -9.29 -9.69 -7.72
C PHE A 176 -9.53 -8.18 -7.78
N THR A 177 -10.50 -7.72 -6.98
CA THR A 177 -11.02 -6.35 -7.02
C THR A 177 -10.34 -5.43 -6.02
N LYS A 178 -9.87 -5.98 -4.90
CA LYS A 178 -9.11 -5.25 -3.89
C LYS A 178 -8.09 -6.18 -3.26
N ILE A 179 -6.86 -5.70 -3.10
CA ILE A 179 -5.83 -6.33 -2.28
C ILE A 179 -5.37 -5.30 -1.26
N SER A 180 -5.45 -5.64 0.02
CA SER A 180 -4.86 -4.83 1.08
C SER A 180 -3.34 -4.87 0.96
N ARG A 181 -2.71 -3.70 1.12
CA ARG A 181 -1.26 -3.65 1.26
C ARG A 181 -0.91 -3.96 2.70
N LYS A 182 -0.41 -5.16 2.96
CA LYS A 182 0.24 -5.51 4.23
C LYS A 182 1.76 -5.48 4.03
N PRO A 183 2.54 -5.20 5.09
CA PRO A 183 3.99 -5.32 5.07
C PRO A 183 4.42 -6.71 4.56
N PHE A 184 5.62 -6.77 4.00
CA PHE A 184 6.19 -8.00 3.44
C PHE A 184 6.08 -9.20 4.40
N GLY A 185 5.65 -10.35 3.86
CA GLY A 185 5.55 -11.62 4.60
C GLY A 185 4.29 -11.77 5.47
N GLN A 186 3.30 -10.88 5.33
CA GLN A 186 2.00 -11.02 5.99
C GLN A 186 0.90 -11.37 4.99
N ALA A 187 -0.07 -12.16 5.46
CA ALA A 187 -1.23 -12.51 4.66
C ALA A 187 -1.99 -11.23 4.26
N ARG A 188 -2.29 -11.10 2.96
CA ARG A 188 -2.94 -9.91 2.40
C ARG A 188 -4.44 -10.17 2.34
N TYR A 189 -5.23 -9.37 3.03
CA TYR A 189 -6.68 -9.41 2.82
C TYR A 189 -7.01 -9.06 1.37
N ALA A 190 -7.82 -9.89 0.72
CA ALA A 190 -8.27 -9.75 -0.65
C ALA A 190 -9.80 -9.77 -0.72
N ALA A 191 -10.35 -8.95 -1.61
CA ALA A 191 -11.72 -9.04 -2.08
C ALA A 191 -11.71 -9.45 -3.56
N LEU A 192 -12.47 -10.48 -3.90
CA LEU A 192 -12.57 -11.00 -5.26
C LEU A 192 -14.02 -11.30 -5.65
N LEU A 193 -14.28 -11.30 -6.95
CA LEU A 193 -15.55 -11.67 -7.55
C LEU A 193 -15.39 -12.98 -8.32
N VAL A 194 -16.25 -13.95 -8.02
CA VAL A 194 -16.40 -15.16 -8.82
C VAL A 194 -17.63 -15.01 -9.72
N ASN A 195 -17.45 -15.25 -11.03
CA ASN A 195 -18.47 -15.14 -12.07
C ASN A 195 -19.25 -13.82 -12.02
N ASP A 196 -18.56 -12.71 -11.72
CA ASP A 196 -19.09 -11.35 -11.64
C ASP A 196 -20.18 -11.11 -10.58
N LYS A 197 -20.44 -12.09 -9.70
CA LYS A 197 -21.59 -12.05 -8.79
C LYS A 197 -21.22 -12.33 -7.34
N ILE A 198 -20.40 -13.35 -7.13
CA ILE A 198 -20.15 -13.89 -5.80
C ILE A 198 -18.94 -13.19 -5.23
N LYS A 199 -19.15 -12.39 -4.19
CA LYS A 199 -18.06 -11.70 -3.49
C LYS A 199 -17.45 -12.64 -2.48
N ILE A 200 -16.13 -12.75 -2.53
CA ILE A 200 -15.36 -13.51 -1.56
C ILE A 200 -14.35 -12.57 -0.93
N TYR A 201 -14.21 -12.70 0.38
CA TYR A 201 -13.18 -12.04 1.14
C TYR A 201 -12.34 -13.09 1.88
N THR A 202 -11.04 -12.88 1.89
CA THR A 202 -10.09 -13.89 2.34
C THR A 202 -8.73 -13.27 2.59
N ASP A 203 -7.89 -13.95 3.36
CA ASP A 203 -6.48 -13.61 3.45
C ASP A 203 -5.69 -14.46 2.44
N LEU A 204 -4.91 -13.78 1.60
CA LEU A 204 -3.93 -14.40 0.72
C LEU A 204 -2.72 -14.82 1.54
N ASP A 205 -2.66 -16.11 1.83
CA ASP A 205 -1.51 -16.80 2.42
C ASP A 205 -0.70 -17.52 1.33
N ASP A 206 0.56 -17.80 1.63
CA ASP A 206 1.46 -18.64 0.83
C ASP A 206 1.11 -20.14 0.96
N SER A 207 0.24 -20.51 1.92
CA SER A 207 -0.29 -21.86 2.04
C SER A 207 -1.53 -22.06 1.15
N TYR A 208 -1.37 -22.84 0.09
CA TYR A 208 -2.37 -23.02 -0.97
C TYR A 208 -3.53 -23.97 -0.64
N ASP A 209 -3.40 -24.73 0.46
CA ASP A 209 -4.30 -25.84 0.76
C ASP A 209 -5.41 -25.48 1.76
N ASN A 210 -5.29 -24.35 2.47
CA ASN A 210 -6.17 -24.02 3.60
C ASN A 210 -6.58 -22.53 3.62
N TYR A 211 -7.20 -22.05 2.54
CA TYR A 211 -7.78 -20.71 2.57
C TYR A 211 -9.05 -20.68 3.42
N TYR A 212 -9.08 -19.76 4.38
CA TYR A 212 -10.32 -19.42 5.09
C TYR A 212 -11.07 -18.36 4.28
N LEU A 213 -12.28 -18.71 3.84
CA LEU A 213 -13.19 -17.79 3.16
C LEU A 213 -14.10 -17.19 4.22
N SER A 214 -14.02 -15.87 4.45
CA SER A 214 -14.69 -15.24 5.60
C SER A 214 -16.21 -15.22 5.47
N ASP A 215 -16.72 -15.24 4.23
CA ASP A 215 -18.14 -15.38 3.91
C ASP A 215 -18.41 -16.80 3.40
N ASN A 216 -19.57 -17.36 3.77
CA ASN A 216 -19.98 -18.69 3.28
C ASN A 216 -20.37 -18.58 1.79
N PRO A 217 -19.47 -18.94 0.86
CA PRO A 217 -19.69 -18.67 -0.57
C PRO A 217 -20.85 -19.49 -1.12
N GLU A 218 -21.19 -20.60 -0.46
CA GLU A 218 -22.32 -21.46 -0.82
C GLU A 218 -23.66 -20.76 -0.62
N LYS A 219 -23.78 -19.87 0.39
CA LYS A 219 -24.98 -19.06 0.59
C LYS A 219 -25.20 -18.07 -0.56
N ASP A 220 -24.11 -17.64 -1.18
CA ASP A 220 -24.11 -16.71 -2.31
C ASP A 220 -24.13 -17.44 -3.66
N GLY A 221 -24.29 -18.77 -3.64
CA GLY A 221 -24.52 -19.60 -4.82
C GLY A 221 -23.28 -20.32 -5.36
N LEU A 222 -22.13 -20.24 -4.69
CA LEU A 222 -20.92 -20.98 -5.08
C LEU A 222 -20.95 -22.38 -4.47
N LYS A 223 -21.38 -23.36 -5.26
CA LYS A 223 -21.55 -24.73 -4.79
C LYS A 223 -20.20 -25.46 -4.67
N ALA A 224 -19.91 -26.01 -3.50
CA ALA A 224 -18.75 -26.87 -3.31
C ALA A 224 -18.88 -28.15 -4.14
N LYS A 225 -17.76 -28.62 -4.70
CA LYS A 225 -17.69 -29.93 -5.34
C LYS A 225 -17.80 -31.01 -4.27
N GLU A 226 -18.46 -32.12 -4.62
CA GLU A 226 -18.50 -33.30 -3.76
C GLU A 226 -17.09 -33.86 -3.48
N LYS A 227 -16.21 -33.79 -4.48
CA LYS A 227 -14.79 -34.14 -4.37
C LYS A 227 -13.93 -33.06 -5.01
N PRO A 228 -12.99 -32.46 -4.28
CA PRO A 228 -12.05 -31.51 -4.86
C PRO A 228 -11.25 -32.15 -6.00
N THR A 229 -10.90 -31.34 -6.99
CA THR A 229 -9.96 -31.72 -8.05
C THR A 229 -8.54 -31.28 -7.69
N ASN A 230 -7.56 -31.66 -8.51
CA ASN A 230 -6.16 -31.25 -8.34
C ASN A 230 -5.59 -30.70 -9.65
N LEU A 231 -6.29 -29.75 -10.26
CA LEU A 231 -5.82 -29.00 -11.41
C LEU A 231 -4.65 -28.13 -11.00
N GLN A 232 -3.64 -28.07 -11.87
CA GLN A 232 -2.40 -27.32 -11.67
C GLN A 232 -2.30 -26.11 -12.61
N SER A 233 -3.35 -25.85 -13.38
CA SER A 233 -3.43 -24.75 -14.35
C SER A 233 -4.79 -24.08 -14.28
N LEU A 234 -4.80 -22.79 -14.64
CA LEU A 234 -5.96 -21.91 -14.69
C LEU A 234 -6.46 -21.70 -16.14
N ASP A 235 -5.91 -22.41 -17.13
CA ASP A 235 -6.22 -22.22 -18.56
C ASP A 235 -7.71 -22.37 -18.91
N SER A 236 -8.48 -23.07 -18.08
CA SER A 236 -9.92 -23.29 -18.29
C SER A 236 -10.80 -22.14 -17.80
N ILE A 237 -10.25 -21.13 -17.14
CA ILE A 237 -10.99 -20.00 -16.58
C ILE A 237 -10.34 -18.66 -16.92
N THR A 238 -11.10 -17.59 -16.78
CA THR A 238 -10.56 -16.22 -16.86
C THR A 238 -10.16 -15.75 -15.47
N VAL A 239 -8.90 -15.35 -15.29
CA VAL A 239 -8.44 -14.71 -14.05
C VAL A 239 -8.01 -13.27 -14.33
N ILE A 240 -8.70 -12.33 -13.69
CA ILE A 240 -8.35 -10.90 -13.72
C ILE A 240 -7.64 -10.58 -12.41
N TYR A 241 -6.35 -10.33 -12.53
CA TYR A 241 -5.49 -10.05 -11.40
C TYR A 241 -5.55 -8.58 -10.96
N TYR A 242 -5.29 -8.33 -9.69
CA TYR A 242 -5.26 -6.97 -9.17
C TYR A 242 -4.07 -6.19 -9.74
N THR A 243 -4.35 -4.98 -10.24
CA THR A 243 -3.33 -4.11 -10.87
C THR A 243 -2.92 -2.93 -10.00
N GLY A 244 -3.42 -2.80 -8.76
CA GLY A 244 -3.12 -1.64 -7.91
C GLY A 244 -3.77 -0.33 -8.39
N LYS A 245 -4.96 -0.40 -9.01
CA LYS A 245 -5.68 0.77 -9.50
C LYS A 245 -6.71 1.29 -8.51
#